data_AF-A0A6B3FGT4-F1
#
_entry.id   AF-A0A6B3FGT4-F1
#
_cell.length_a   1.000
_cell.length_b   1.000
_cell.length_c   1.000
_cell.angle_alpha   90.00
_cell.angle_beta   90.00
_cell.angle_gamma   90.00
#
_symmetry.space_group_name_H-M   'P 1'
#
loop_
_entity.id
_entity.type
_entity.pdbx_description
1 polymer ?
#
loop_
_entity_poly.entity_id
_entity_poly.type
_entity_poly.pdbx_seq_one_letter_code
_entity_poly.pdbx_strand_id
1 'polypeptide(L)'
;MERRNFLRTAVIGSSAAAFGGTLWRGAAFADPAQPAPGPYGALQAANGDGIQLPSGFTSRMIARSGQTVPGTSYRWHSAPDGGATYADGSGWIYVSNAEVSPSSGGGASAVRFNSSGTVTSAYRILGDTNNNCAGGAT
;
A
#
# COMPACT_ATOMS: atom_id res chain seq x y z
N MET A 1 8.76 -52.29 15.01
CA MET A 1 8.04 -51.26 14.24
C MET A 1 7.08 -51.99 13.30
N GLU A 2 5.77 -51.88 13.54
CA GLU A 2 4.73 -52.67 12.85
C GLU A 2 4.59 -52.25 11.37
N ARG A 3 4.68 -53.22 10.44
CA ARG A 3 4.62 -52.98 8.97
C ARG A 3 3.37 -52.19 8.53
N ARG A 4 2.27 -52.33 9.29
CA ARG A 4 1.02 -51.57 9.07
C ARG A 4 1.15 -50.08 9.33
N ASN A 5 1.95 -49.66 10.31
CA ASN A 5 2.16 -48.25 10.58
C ASN A 5 3.00 -47.59 9.50
N PHE A 6 4.03 -48.27 8.98
CA PHE A 6 4.85 -47.75 7.89
C PHE A 6 4.03 -47.48 6.62
N LEU A 7 3.16 -48.42 6.22
CA LEU A 7 2.31 -48.24 5.05
C LEU A 7 1.25 -47.15 5.22
N ARG A 8 0.68 -47.00 6.41
CA ARG A 8 -0.27 -45.91 6.72
C ARG A 8 0.41 -44.54 6.63
N THR A 9 1.60 -44.41 7.22
CA THR A 9 2.37 -43.15 7.16
C THR A 9 2.80 -42.82 5.73
N ALA A 10 3.17 -43.82 4.92
CA ALA A 10 3.54 -43.63 3.53
C ALA A 10 2.37 -43.13 2.66
N VAL A 11 1.16 -43.68 2.84
CA VAL A 11 -0.04 -43.26 2.10
C VAL A 11 -0.48 -41.84 2.49
N ILE A 12 -0.44 -41.50 3.79
CA ILE A 12 -0.80 -40.15 4.26
C ILE A 12 0.21 -39.10 3.77
N GLY A 13 1.51 -39.39 3.85
CA GLY A 13 2.57 -38.45 3.44
C GLY A 13 2.59 -38.17 1.94
N SER A 14 2.33 -39.18 1.10
CA SER A 14 2.27 -39.01 -0.36
C SER A 14 1.03 -38.23 -0.82
N SER A 15 -0.10 -38.40 -0.14
CA SER A 15 -1.33 -37.64 -0.41
C SER A 15 -1.16 -36.13 -0.13
N ALA A 16 -0.52 -35.78 1.00
CA ALA A 16 -0.28 -34.38 1.36
C ALA A 16 0.70 -33.69 0.39
N ALA A 17 1.71 -34.40 -0.11
CA ALA A 17 2.66 -33.85 -1.08
C ALA A 17 2.07 -33.67 -2.49
N ALA A 18 1.22 -34.62 -2.94
CA ALA A 18 0.63 -34.57 -4.29
C ALA A 18 -0.49 -33.52 -4.43
N PHE A 19 -1.26 -33.27 -3.37
CA PHE A 19 -2.39 -32.32 -3.39
C PHE A 19 -2.10 -31.00 -2.65
N GLY A 20 -1.02 -30.93 -1.86
CA GLY A 20 -0.65 -29.70 -1.16
C GLY A 20 -0.35 -28.54 -2.12
N GLY A 21 0.31 -28.82 -3.26
CA GLY A 21 0.63 -27.77 -4.25
C GLY A 21 -0.55 -27.27 -5.07
N THR A 22 -1.59 -28.07 -5.28
CA THR A 22 -2.75 -27.70 -6.14
C THR A 22 -3.70 -26.75 -5.43
N LEU A 23 -3.80 -26.85 -4.10
CA LEU A 23 -4.61 -25.93 -3.28
C LEU A 23 -4.05 -24.50 -3.29
N TRP A 24 -2.74 -24.32 -3.43
CA TRP A 24 -2.09 -23.01 -3.46
C TRP A 24 -2.15 -22.34 -4.84
N ARG A 25 -2.23 -23.12 -5.92
CA ARG A 25 -2.27 -22.58 -7.30
C ARG A 25 -3.57 -21.87 -7.65
N GLY A 26 -4.68 -22.21 -7.00
CA GLY A 26 -6.01 -21.62 -7.27
C GLY A 26 -6.51 -20.63 -6.22
N ALA A 27 -6.02 -20.70 -4.97
CA ALA A 27 -6.54 -19.88 -3.87
C ALA A 27 -5.71 -18.61 -3.57
N ALA A 28 -4.44 -18.57 -3.99
CA ALA A 28 -3.51 -17.50 -3.61
C ALA A 28 -3.31 -16.42 -4.70
N PHE A 29 -3.79 -16.66 -5.91
CA PHE A 29 -3.78 -15.67 -6.98
C PHE A 29 -5.22 -15.31 -7.29
N ALA A 30 -5.67 -14.14 -6.84
CA ALA A 30 -6.80 -13.49 -7.50
C ALA A 30 -6.46 -13.44 -9.00
N ASP A 31 -7.45 -13.75 -9.85
CA ASP A 31 -7.29 -13.65 -11.30
C ASP A 31 -6.74 -12.24 -11.60
N PRO A 32 -5.56 -12.09 -12.25
CA PRO A 32 -4.96 -10.79 -12.44
C PRO A 32 -5.97 -9.87 -13.13
N ALA A 33 -6.24 -8.72 -12.52
CA ALA A 33 -7.18 -7.75 -13.06
C ALA A 33 -6.83 -7.46 -14.51
N GLN A 34 -7.69 -7.88 -15.44
CA GLN A 34 -7.50 -7.63 -16.85
C GLN A 34 -7.92 -6.19 -17.14
N PRO A 35 -7.04 -5.35 -17.73
CA PRO A 35 -7.44 -4.02 -18.15
C PRO A 35 -8.57 -4.12 -19.17
N ALA A 36 -9.79 -3.80 -18.75
CA ALA A 36 -10.90 -3.58 -19.68
C ALA A 36 -10.81 -2.14 -20.22
N PRO A 37 -11.36 -1.86 -21.42
CA PRO A 37 -11.56 -0.48 -21.87
C PRO A 37 -12.41 0.28 -20.83
N GLY A 38 -11.73 1.07 -19.99
CA GLY A 38 -12.38 1.97 -19.04
C GLY A 38 -12.86 3.25 -19.74
N PRO A 39 -13.77 4.01 -19.12
CA PRO A 39 -14.31 5.24 -19.72
C PRO A 39 -13.26 6.36 -19.87
N TYR A 40 -12.05 6.17 -19.33
CA TYR A 40 -11.00 7.18 -19.22
C TYR A 40 -10.11 7.28 -20.46
N GLY A 41 -10.15 6.29 -21.38
CA GLY A 41 -9.30 6.25 -22.57
C GLY A 41 -7.90 5.67 -22.30
N ALA A 42 -7.05 5.69 -23.33
CA ALA A 42 -5.70 5.14 -23.26
C ALA A 42 -4.75 6.01 -22.42
N LEU A 43 -3.77 5.37 -21.80
CA LEU A 43 -2.66 6.06 -21.13
C LEU A 43 -1.81 6.83 -22.15
N GLN A 44 -1.43 8.06 -21.80
CA GLN A 44 -0.50 8.87 -22.57
C GLN A 44 0.96 8.58 -22.13
N ALA A 45 1.92 9.24 -22.79
CA ALA A 45 3.30 9.25 -22.31
C ALA A 45 3.37 9.76 -20.86
N ALA A 46 4.39 9.31 -20.12
CA ALA A 46 4.59 9.75 -18.75
C ALA A 46 4.75 11.28 -18.69
N ASN A 47 4.09 11.91 -17.73
CA ASN A 47 4.21 13.34 -17.48
C ASN A 47 5.53 13.69 -16.74
N GLY A 48 5.67 14.94 -16.31
CA GLY A 48 6.86 15.40 -15.57
C GLY A 48 7.12 14.68 -14.24
N ASP A 49 6.10 14.04 -13.65
CA ASP A 49 6.22 13.23 -12.44
C ASP A 49 6.57 11.75 -12.74
N GLY A 50 6.69 11.38 -14.04
CA GLY A 50 6.89 10.01 -14.47
C GLY A 50 5.62 9.16 -14.49
N ILE A 51 4.43 9.77 -14.40
CA ILE A 51 3.14 9.08 -14.32
C ILE A 51 2.46 9.11 -15.68
N GLN A 52 2.05 7.95 -16.17
CA GLN A 52 1.20 7.81 -17.36
C GLN A 52 -0.26 8.00 -16.95
N LEU A 53 -0.93 8.98 -17.56
CA LEU A 53 -2.32 9.32 -17.26
C LEU A 53 -3.14 9.38 -18.56
N PRO A 54 -4.45 9.09 -18.51
CA PRO A 54 -5.33 9.36 -19.64
C PRO A 54 -5.53 10.86 -19.88
N SER A 55 -6.06 11.21 -21.04
CA SER A 55 -6.38 12.60 -21.38
C SER A 55 -7.33 13.23 -20.36
N GLY A 56 -7.06 14.48 -19.97
CA GLY A 56 -7.87 15.23 -19.00
C GLY A 56 -7.49 15.01 -17.53
N PHE A 57 -6.56 14.09 -17.23
CA PHE A 57 -6.04 13.88 -15.88
C PHE A 57 -4.69 14.58 -15.67
N THR A 58 -4.44 14.99 -14.44
CA THR A 58 -3.16 15.56 -13.99
C THR A 58 -2.72 14.92 -12.67
N SER A 59 -1.43 15.02 -12.35
CA SER A 59 -0.88 14.62 -11.06
C SER A 59 -0.19 15.80 -10.38
N ARG A 60 0.02 15.66 -9.07
CA ARG A 60 0.87 16.53 -8.28
C ARG A 60 1.53 15.72 -7.17
N MET A 61 2.85 15.79 -7.07
CA MET A 61 3.59 15.24 -5.94
C MET A 61 3.30 16.05 -4.67
N ILE A 62 2.65 15.43 -3.68
CA ILE A 62 2.33 16.08 -2.40
C ILE A 62 3.42 15.89 -1.33
N ALA A 63 4.21 14.83 -1.42
CA ALA A 63 5.31 14.52 -0.52
C ALA A 63 6.28 13.54 -1.19
N ARG A 64 7.55 13.52 -0.74
CA ARG A 64 8.57 12.56 -1.18
C ARG A 64 9.38 12.10 0.01
N SER A 65 9.64 10.79 0.10
CA SER A 65 10.39 10.19 1.20
C SER A 65 11.69 10.94 1.50
N GLY A 66 11.86 11.34 2.75
CA GLY A 66 13.04 12.06 3.21
C GLY A 66 13.19 13.49 2.70
N GLN A 67 12.20 14.03 2.00
CA GLN A 67 12.14 15.44 1.61
C GLN A 67 11.16 16.19 2.50
N THR A 68 11.35 17.50 2.63
CA THR A 68 10.38 18.37 3.28
C THR A 68 9.10 18.45 2.46
N VAL A 69 7.95 18.25 3.10
CA VAL A 69 6.63 18.41 2.47
C VAL A 69 6.48 19.89 2.05
N PRO A 70 6.24 20.19 0.77
CA PRO A 70 6.13 21.56 0.28
C PRO A 70 5.13 22.41 1.08
N GLY A 71 5.54 23.63 1.44
CA GLY A 71 4.72 24.55 2.25
C GLY A 71 4.76 24.28 3.75
N THR A 72 5.62 23.36 4.22
CA THR A 72 5.76 23.02 5.64
C THR A 72 7.24 22.90 6.03
N SER A 73 7.52 22.65 7.31
CA SER A 73 8.86 22.28 7.81
C SER A 73 9.01 20.77 8.06
N TYR A 74 7.99 19.97 7.74
CA TYR A 74 7.95 18.55 8.10
C TYR A 74 8.64 17.69 7.05
N ARG A 75 9.62 16.88 7.47
CA ARG A 75 10.29 15.90 6.61
C ARG A 75 9.46 14.63 6.51
N TRP A 76 9.08 14.24 5.29
CA TRP A 76 8.28 13.05 5.05
C TRP A 76 9.02 11.77 5.41
N HIS A 77 8.28 10.78 5.92
CA HIS A 77 8.85 9.49 6.34
C HIS A 77 9.31 8.65 5.14
N SER A 78 10.10 7.61 5.45
CA SER A 78 10.51 6.58 4.49
C SER A 78 9.37 5.61 4.19
N ALA A 79 9.49 4.90 3.06
CA ALA A 79 8.57 3.86 2.59
C ALA A 79 7.08 4.17 2.85
N PRO A 80 6.53 5.25 2.26
CA PRO A 80 5.10 5.50 2.35
C PRO A 80 4.33 4.37 1.69
N ASP A 81 3.37 3.82 2.43
CA ASP A 81 2.53 2.71 2.00
C ASP A 81 1.05 3.06 2.21
N GLY A 82 0.28 2.20 2.86
CA GLY A 82 -1.16 2.36 3.02
C GLY A 82 -1.54 3.68 3.65
N GLY A 83 -2.64 4.24 3.16
CA GLY A 83 -3.14 5.51 3.63
C GLY A 83 -4.63 5.67 3.46
N ALA A 84 -5.16 6.69 4.11
CA ALA A 84 -6.57 7.03 4.10
C ALA A 84 -6.75 8.56 4.09
N THR A 85 -7.88 9.02 3.59
CA THR A 85 -8.27 10.43 3.68
C THR A 85 -9.44 10.61 4.63
N TYR A 86 -9.39 11.68 5.42
CA TYR A 86 -10.42 12.03 6.40
C TYR A 86 -10.91 13.45 6.15
N ALA A 87 -12.22 13.67 6.27
CA ALA A 87 -12.81 15.00 6.17
C ALA A 87 -12.34 15.89 7.33
N ASP A 88 -12.09 17.16 7.05
CA ASP A 88 -11.62 18.12 8.05
C ASP A 88 -12.14 19.53 7.76
N GLY A 89 -13.35 19.79 8.25
CA GLY A 89 -14.11 21.00 7.90
C GLY A 89 -14.36 21.05 6.39
N SER A 90 -13.95 22.16 5.75
CA SER A 90 -14.00 22.29 4.29
C SER A 90 -12.82 21.63 3.58
N GLY A 91 -11.79 21.21 4.32
CA GLY A 91 -10.60 20.55 3.82
C GLY A 91 -10.59 19.05 4.09
N TRP A 92 -9.39 18.47 4.07
CA TRP A 92 -9.20 17.04 4.30
C TRP A 92 -7.76 16.74 4.75
N ILE A 93 -7.58 15.58 5.36
CA ILE A 93 -6.30 15.07 5.82
C ILE A 93 -5.99 13.79 5.06
N TYR A 94 -4.78 13.67 4.52
CA TYR A 94 -4.21 12.40 4.08
C TYR A 94 -3.34 11.83 5.19
N VAL A 95 -3.57 10.58 5.57
CA VAL A 95 -2.73 9.81 6.49
C VAL A 95 -2.00 8.74 5.69
N SER A 96 -0.70 8.58 5.96
CA SER A 96 0.17 7.59 5.32
C SER A 96 0.94 6.83 6.40
N ASN A 97 1.00 5.52 6.24
CA ASN A 97 1.89 4.67 7.01
C ASN A 97 3.31 4.68 6.46
N ALA A 98 4.27 4.44 7.35
CA ALA A 98 5.68 4.21 7.07
C ALA A 98 6.00 2.73 7.29
N GLU A 99 6.24 2.00 6.21
CA GLU A 99 6.55 0.57 6.24
C GLU A 99 8.04 0.33 6.51
N VAL A 100 8.49 0.79 7.68
CA VAL A 100 9.87 0.63 8.15
C VAL A 100 9.89 0.25 9.64
N SER A 101 11.05 -0.19 10.13
CA SER A 101 11.25 -0.49 11.55
C SER A 101 11.07 0.76 12.45
N PRO A 102 10.80 0.59 13.75
CA PRO A 102 10.75 1.71 14.70
C PRO A 102 12.02 2.56 14.66
N SER A 103 13.19 1.90 14.66
CA SER A 103 14.50 2.56 14.58
C SER A 103 14.74 3.37 13.30
N SER A 104 13.97 3.08 12.24
CA SER A 104 14.01 3.80 10.95
C SER A 104 12.87 4.82 10.82
N GLY A 105 12.08 5.02 11.88
CA GLY A 105 11.00 6.00 11.95
C GLY A 105 9.59 5.44 11.71
N GLY A 106 9.38 4.13 11.86
CA GLY A 106 8.11 3.45 11.58
C GLY A 106 6.90 4.01 12.34
N GLY A 107 5.75 4.08 11.66
CA GLY A 107 4.46 4.59 12.16
C GLY A 107 3.65 5.35 11.13
N ALA A 108 2.78 6.28 11.53
CA ALA A 108 1.93 7.06 10.60
C ALA A 108 2.17 8.58 10.65
N SER A 109 2.06 9.25 9.50
CA SER A 109 2.13 10.71 9.37
C SER A 109 0.95 11.24 8.55
N ALA A 110 0.71 12.54 8.64
CA ALA A 110 -0.37 13.22 7.96
C ALA A 110 0.09 14.41 7.14
N VAL A 111 -0.64 14.69 6.05
CA VAL A 111 -0.65 15.96 5.33
C VAL A 111 -2.07 16.52 5.38
N ARG A 112 -2.23 17.76 5.83
CA ARG A 112 -3.51 18.46 5.87
C ARG A 112 -3.64 19.37 4.66
N PHE A 113 -4.84 19.41 4.10
CA PHE A 113 -5.21 20.22 2.95
C PHE A 113 -6.39 21.12 3.29
N ASN A 114 -6.40 22.32 2.71
CA ASN A 114 -7.61 23.15 2.66
C ASN A 114 -8.58 22.65 1.57
N SER A 115 -9.71 23.34 1.39
CA SER A 115 -10.74 22.99 0.39
C SER A 115 -10.26 23.04 -1.07
N SER A 116 -9.21 23.81 -1.37
CA SER A 116 -8.60 23.86 -2.70
C SER A 116 -7.54 22.79 -2.93
N GLY A 117 -7.29 21.90 -1.96
CA GLY A 117 -6.22 20.91 -2.03
C GLY A 117 -4.82 21.50 -1.82
N THR A 118 -4.70 22.71 -1.26
CA THR A 118 -3.40 23.28 -0.88
C THR A 118 -2.96 22.69 0.46
N VAL A 119 -1.70 22.25 0.55
CA VAL A 119 -1.10 21.76 1.80
C VAL A 119 -1.05 22.90 2.81
N THR A 120 -1.60 22.68 4.01
CA THR A 120 -1.58 23.65 5.12
C THR A 120 -0.69 23.22 6.26
N SER A 121 -0.48 21.92 6.45
CA SER A 121 0.43 21.37 7.46
C SER A 121 0.77 19.93 7.16
N ALA A 122 1.85 19.43 7.75
CA ALA A 122 2.20 18.02 7.77
C ALA A 122 2.86 17.68 9.11
N TYR A 123 2.60 16.49 9.63
CA TYR A 123 3.01 16.12 11.00
C TYR A 123 3.01 14.61 11.22
N ARG A 124 3.64 14.18 12.31
CA ARG A 124 3.66 12.80 12.78
C ARG A 124 2.42 12.50 13.61
N ILE A 125 1.76 11.37 13.39
CA ILE A 125 0.63 10.90 14.20
C ILE A 125 1.11 9.95 15.30
N LEU A 126 1.89 8.90 14.95
CA LEU A 126 2.20 7.80 15.88
C LEU A 126 3.61 7.22 15.74
N GLY A 127 4.53 7.56 16.64
CA GLY A 127 5.91 7.05 16.70
C GLY A 127 6.06 5.55 16.99
N ASP A 128 7.27 5.03 16.74
CA ASP A 128 7.81 3.79 17.33
C ASP A 128 7.00 2.51 17.10
N THR A 129 6.32 2.42 15.95
CA THR A 129 5.67 1.18 15.51
C THR A 129 6.44 0.55 14.36
N ASN A 130 6.16 -0.73 14.08
CA ASN A 130 6.99 -1.55 13.20
C ASN A 130 6.24 -1.92 11.92
N ASN A 131 6.85 -1.64 10.77
CA ASN A 131 6.41 -2.08 9.44
C ASN A 131 4.91 -1.86 9.22
N ASN A 132 4.46 -0.63 9.42
CA ASN A 132 3.10 -0.24 9.15
C ASN A 132 2.87 -0.28 7.63
N CYS A 133 2.24 -1.34 7.15
CA CYS A 133 1.95 -1.56 5.74
C CYS A 133 0.64 -0.84 5.35
N ALA A 134 -0.49 -1.56 5.36
CA ALA A 134 -1.80 -1.05 4.99
C ALA A 134 -2.57 -0.38 6.14
N GLY A 135 -3.80 0.06 5.87
CA GLY A 135 -4.71 0.61 6.89
C GLY A 135 -6.14 0.71 6.36
N GLY A 136 -7.07 1.14 7.23
CA GLY A 136 -8.46 1.38 6.88
C GLY A 136 -9.00 2.62 7.57
N ALA A 137 -9.82 3.40 6.85
CA ALA A 137 -10.62 4.45 7.47
C ALA A 137 -11.84 3.82 8.16
N THR A 138 -12.18 4.36 9.34
CA THR A 138 -13.40 4.01 10.09
C THR A 138 -14.45 5.09 9.95
#